data_AF-A0A1B3E1S6-F1
#
_entry.id   AF-A0A1B3E1S6-F1
#
_cell.length_a   1.000
_cell.length_b   1.000
_cell.length_c   1.000
_cell.angle_alpha   90.00
_cell.angle_beta   90.00
_cell.angle_gamma   90.00
#
_symmetry.space_group_name_H-M   'P 1'
#
loop_
_entity.id
_entity.type
_entity.pdbx_description
1 polymer ?
#
loop_
_entity_poly.entity_id
_entity_poly.type
_entity_poly.pdbx_seq_one_letter_code
_entity_poly.pdbx_strand_id
1 'polypeptide(L)'
;MPATLKLSGADLSSASSPSPDRQEANERLDRLQQQYDLLQLRIQRVEEGSEPDDGSNLTSLRMRLDALQQDLERQRRRASGQCCNCGGGCRG
;
A
#
# COMPACT_ATOMS: atom_id res chain seq x y z
N MET A 1 -0.31 57.89 12.43
CA MET A 1 -0.16 56.90 11.34
C MET A 1 0.81 55.80 11.79
N PRO A 2 0.34 54.66 12.32
CA PRO A 2 1.17 53.46 12.40
C PRO A 2 0.73 52.44 11.34
N ALA A 3 1.67 52.02 10.51
CA ALA A 3 1.50 51.00 9.49
C ALA A 3 1.24 49.64 10.17
N THR A 4 0.08 49.06 9.88
CA THR A 4 -0.26 47.66 10.17
C THR A 4 0.75 46.73 9.53
N LEU A 5 1.54 46.04 10.36
CA LEU A 5 2.36 44.90 9.96
C LEU A 5 1.42 43.77 9.55
N LYS A 6 1.28 43.54 8.24
CA LYS A 6 0.46 42.48 7.68
C LYS A 6 1.16 41.14 7.93
N LEU A 7 0.50 40.31 8.72
CA LEU A 7 0.78 38.89 8.91
C LEU A 7 0.74 38.19 7.53
N SER A 8 1.90 37.92 6.93
CA SER A 8 1.98 37.04 5.76
C SER A 8 2.09 35.60 6.24
N GLY A 9 0.95 35.05 6.64
CA GLY A 9 0.72 33.61 6.62
C GLY A 9 0.72 33.15 5.17
N ALA A 10 1.90 32.86 4.62
CA ALA A 10 2.03 32.16 3.36
C ALA A 10 1.91 30.65 3.65
N ASP A 11 0.66 30.21 3.56
CA ASP A 11 0.21 28.87 3.16
C ASP A 11 1.22 27.72 3.32
N LEU A 12 1.23 27.11 4.51
CA LEU A 12 1.60 25.69 4.66
C LEU A 12 0.48 24.73 4.16
N SER A 13 -0.49 25.25 3.42
CA SER A 13 -1.72 24.53 3.06
C SER A 13 -1.88 24.37 1.55
N SER A 14 -0.86 23.81 0.88
CA SER A 14 -1.09 23.01 -0.33
C SER A 14 -1.04 21.52 0.02
N ALA A 15 -1.71 21.14 1.12
CA ALA A 15 -2.17 19.77 1.29
C ALA A 15 -3.41 19.63 0.40
N SER A 16 -3.18 19.44 -0.90
CA SER A 16 -4.19 18.97 -1.84
C SER A 16 -4.83 17.74 -1.20
N SER A 17 -6.07 17.86 -0.73
CA SER A 17 -6.82 16.75 -0.16
C SER A 17 -6.66 15.57 -1.13
N PRO A 18 -6.07 14.44 -0.70
CA PRO A 18 -5.90 13.31 -1.60
C PRO A 18 -7.28 12.99 -2.16
N SER A 19 -7.38 12.91 -3.49
CA SER A 19 -8.62 12.55 -4.15
C SER A 19 -9.19 11.29 -3.49
N PRO A 20 -10.52 11.13 -3.41
CA PRO A 20 -11.13 9.97 -2.77
C PRO A 20 -10.57 8.65 -3.33
N ASP A 21 -10.32 8.57 -4.65
CA ASP A 21 -9.64 7.43 -5.28
C ASP A 21 -8.23 7.14 -4.71
N ARG A 22 -7.49 8.18 -4.32
CA ARG A 22 -6.15 8.08 -3.73
C ARG A 22 -6.21 7.65 -2.26
N GLN A 23 -7.21 8.12 -1.51
CA GLN A 23 -7.46 7.66 -0.15
C GLN A 23 -7.84 6.17 -0.14
N GLU A 24 -8.80 5.77 -0.95
CA GLU A 24 -9.16 4.35 -1.13
C GLU A 24 -7.96 3.51 -1.57
N ALA A 25 -7.12 4.06 -2.46
CA ALA A 25 -5.93 3.36 -2.91
C ALA A 25 -4.93 3.12 -1.76
N ASN A 26 -4.73 4.10 -0.89
CA ASN A 26 -3.88 4.00 0.29
C ASN A 26 -4.44 3.01 1.32
N GLU A 27 -5.74 3.02 1.59
CA GLU A 27 -6.37 2.07 2.52
C GLU A 27 -6.25 0.63 2.03
N ARG A 28 -6.44 0.39 0.72
CA ARG A 28 -6.21 -0.92 0.12
C ARG A 28 -4.74 -1.34 0.20
N LEU A 29 -3.81 -0.40 0.03
CA LEU A 29 -2.38 -0.65 0.15
C LEU A 29 -2.04 -1.10 1.57
N ASP A 30 -2.53 -0.40 2.59
CA ASP A 30 -2.31 -0.75 4.00
C ASP A 30 -2.81 -2.16 4.33
N ARG A 31 -4.00 -2.53 3.85
CA ARG A 31 -4.55 -3.89 4.01
C ARG A 31 -3.68 -4.95 3.34
N LEU A 32 -3.22 -4.69 2.12
CA LEU A 32 -2.33 -5.61 1.39
C LEU A 32 -0.98 -5.76 2.11
N GLN A 33 -0.50 -4.69 2.73
CA GLN A 33 0.78 -4.69 3.43
C GLN A 33 0.70 -5.49 4.72
N GLN A 34 -0.40 -5.34 5.48
CA GLN A 34 -0.68 -6.21 6.64
C GLN A 34 -0.76 -7.70 6.23
N GLN A 35 -1.40 -8.02 5.11
CA GLN A 35 -1.47 -9.39 4.60
C GLN A 35 -0.09 -9.94 4.22
N TYR A 36 0.74 -9.11 3.60
CA TYR A 36 2.12 -9.45 3.24
C TYR A 36 2.94 -9.77 4.49
N ASP A 37 2.91 -8.90 5.50
CA ASP A 37 3.67 -9.08 6.74
C ASP A 37 3.25 -10.34 7.50
N LEU A 38 1.95 -10.59 7.62
CA LEU A 38 1.42 -11.80 8.26
C LEU A 38 1.82 -13.08 7.51
N LEU A 39 1.80 -13.04 6.17
CA LEU A 39 2.23 -14.16 5.34
C LEU A 39 3.73 -14.41 5.48
N GLN A 40 4.54 -13.36 5.55
CA GLN A 40 5.98 -13.43 5.71
C GLN A 40 6.35 -14.05 7.07
N LEU A 41 5.69 -13.62 8.15
CA LEU A 41 5.83 -14.23 9.48
C LEU A 41 5.38 -15.70 9.52
N ARG A 42 4.38 -16.07 8.72
CA ARG A 42 3.95 -17.46 8.60
C ARG A 42 4.99 -18.30 7.86
N ILE A 43 5.50 -17.81 6.73
CA ILE A 43 6.57 -18.49 5.98
C ILE A 43 7.78 -18.74 6.88
N GLN A 44 8.20 -17.73 7.64
CA GLN A 44 9.31 -17.86 8.58
C GLN A 44 9.05 -18.96 9.62
N ARG A 45 7.86 -18.99 10.24
CA ARG A 45 7.50 -20.02 11.24
C ARG A 45 7.44 -21.43 10.65
N VAL A 46 6.95 -21.56 9.42
CA VAL A 46 6.95 -22.84 8.68
C VAL A 46 8.38 -23.26 8.33
N GLU A 47 9.23 -22.33 7.89
CA GLU A 47 10.66 -22.57 7.60
C GLU A 47 11.45 -23.01 8.85
N GLU A 48 11.13 -22.42 10.01
CA GLU A 48 11.70 -22.78 11.30
C GLU A 48 11.16 -24.11 11.86
N GLY A 49 10.18 -24.72 11.19
CA GLY A 49 9.52 -25.96 11.65
C GLY A 49 8.64 -25.77 12.90
N SER A 50 8.31 -24.51 13.23
CA SER A 50 7.48 -24.15 14.38
C SER A 50 5.97 -24.21 14.09
N GLU A 51 5.58 -24.20 12.82
CA GLU A 51 4.20 -24.33 12.36
C GLU A 51 4.08 -25.53 11.39
N PRO A 52 3.08 -26.41 11.54
CA PRO A 52 2.87 -27.51 10.60
C PRO A 52 2.42 -26.95 9.24
N ASP A 53 2.92 -27.54 8.15
CA ASP A 53 2.36 -27.33 6.81
C ASP A 53 0.90 -27.86 6.83
N ASP A 54 -0.08 -26.99 7.11
CA ASP A 54 -1.53 -27.27 7.11
C ASP A 54 -2.07 -27.58 5.69
N GLY A 55 -1.36 -28.42 4.92
CA GLY A 55 -1.63 -28.72 3.52
C GLY A 55 -1.20 -27.63 2.54
N SER A 56 -0.70 -26.49 3.02
CA SER A 56 -0.14 -25.42 2.19
C SER A 56 1.38 -25.52 2.19
N ASN A 57 1.95 -26.29 1.27
CA ASN A 57 3.41 -26.41 1.12
C ASN A 57 4.05 -25.01 1.08
N LEU A 58 5.15 -24.80 1.80
CA LEU A 58 6.03 -23.63 1.78
C LEU A 58 6.16 -22.97 0.39
N THR A 59 6.28 -23.76 -0.68
CA THR A 59 6.29 -23.26 -2.07
C THR A 59 5.03 -22.46 -2.43
N SER A 60 3.85 -22.93 -2.03
CA SER A 60 2.57 -22.23 -2.24
C SER A 60 2.48 -20.92 -1.46
N LEU A 61 3.06 -20.86 -0.25
CA LEU A 61 3.11 -19.64 0.54
C LEU A 61 4.01 -18.59 -0.11
N ARG A 62 5.19 -19.01 -0.61
CA ARG A 62 6.09 -18.13 -1.37
C ARG A 62 5.45 -17.59 -2.65
N MET A 63 4.75 -18.44 -3.41
CA MET A 63 3.99 -18.00 -4.60
C MET A 63 2.91 -16.96 -4.25
N ARG A 64 2.22 -17.11 -3.10
CA ARG A 64 1.26 -16.11 -2.63
C ARG A 64 1.93 -14.81 -2.22
N LEU A 65 3.13 -14.89 -1.63
CA LEU A 65 3.92 -13.72 -1.24
C LEU A 65 4.36 -12.92 -2.47
N ASP A 66 4.82 -13.58 -3.52
CA ASP A 66 5.18 -12.94 -4.79
C ASP A 66 3.97 -12.26 -5.45
N ALA A 67 2.80 -12.91 -5.44
CA ALA A 67 1.56 -12.31 -5.95
C ALA A 67 1.16 -11.06 -5.15
N LEU A 68 1.21 -11.13 -3.81
CA LEU A 68 0.95 -9.99 -2.92
C LEU A 68 1.92 -8.83 -3.17
N GLN A 69 3.20 -9.12 -3.42
CA GLN A 69 4.18 -8.09 -3.73
C GLN A 69 3.86 -7.38 -5.06
N GLN A 70 3.46 -8.12 -6.08
CA GLN A 70 3.02 -7.54 -7.36
C GLN A 70 1.77 -6.67 -7.18
N ASP A 71 0.83 -7.09 -6.32
CA ASP A 71 -0.37 -6.32 -6.01
C ASP A 71 -0.05 -5.04 -5.23
N LEU A 72 0.87 -5.09 -4.27
CA LEU A 72 1.38 -3.91 -3.57
C LEU A 72 2.04 -2.92 -4.53
N GLU A 73 2.85 -3.39 -5.47
CA GLU A 73 3.44 -2.51 -6.48
C GLU A 73 2.39 -1.86 -7.38
N ARG A 74 1.40 -2.64 -7.83
CA ARG A 74 0.28 -2.12 -8.64
C ARG A 74 -0.50 -1.06 -7.86
N GLN A 75 -0.77 -1.32 -6.58
CA GLN A 75 -1.53 -0.43 -5.72
C GLN A 75 -0.74 0.83 -5.36
N ARG A 76 0.57 0.72 -5.14
CA ARG A 76 1.47 1.86 -4.91
C ARG A 76 1.55 2.79 -6.12
N ARG A 77 1.57 2.24 -7.34
CA ARG A 77 1.49 3.03 -8.58
C ARG A 77 0.15 3.78 -8.70
N ARG A 78 -0.97 3.14 -8.34
CA ARG A 78 -2.29 3.81 -8.26
C ARG A 78 -2.30 4.95 -7.23
N ALA A 79 -1.79 4.68 -6.02
CA ALA A 79 -1.71 5.65 -4.93
C ALA A 79 -0.79 6.84 -5.22
N SER A 80 0.23 6.66 -6.06
CA SER A 80 1.10 7.76 -6.52
C SER A 80 0.51 8.56 -7.70
N GLY A 81 -0.68 8.18 -8.19
CA GLY A 81 -1.30 8.80 -9.37
C GLY A 81 -0.62 8.40 -10.69
N GLN A 82 0.31 7.45 -10.66
CA GLN A 82 0.95 6.93 -11.86
C GLN A 82 0.04 5.86 -12.46
N CYS A 83 -0.72 6.24 -13.50
CA CYS A 83 -1.55 5.29 -14.25
C CYS A 83 -0.67 4.10 -14.66
N CYS A 84 -0.98 2.91 -14.13
CA CYS A 84 -0.10 1.75 -14.24
C CYS A 84 -0.08 1.09 -15.64
N ASN A 85 -0.56 1.80 -16.67
CA ASN A 85 -0.77 1.31 -18.03
C ASN A 85 -1.46 -0.07 -18.09
N CYS A 86 -2.28 -0.36 -17.08
CA CYS A 86 -2.98 -1.62 -16.88
C CYS A 86 -4.22 -1.76 -17.81
N GLY A 87 -4.32 -0.97 -18.88
CA GLY A 87 -5.43 -1.00 -19.84
C GLY A 87 -6.83 -0.72 -19.27
N GLY A 88 -6.95 -0.06 -18.12
CA GLY A 88 -8.25 0.19 -17.46
C GLY A 88 -8.71 -0.88 -16.47
N GLY A 89 -7.97 -1.99 -16.31
CA GLY A 89 -8.26 -3.06 -15.33
C GLY A 89 -8.04 -2.67 -13.85
N CYS A 90 -7.98 -1.37 -13.56
CA CYS A 90 -7.74 -0.83 -12.24
C CYS A 90 -8.98 -0.34 -11.51
N ARG A 91 -10.13 -0.39 -12.18
CA ARG A 91 -11.45 -0.28 -11.59
C ARG A 91 -12.03 -1.69 -11.51
N GLY A 92 -11.63 -2.41 -10.47
CA GLY A 92 -12.03 -3.79 -10.16
C GLY A 92 -11.52 -4.10 -8.77
#